data_AF-A0A0Q9LK61-F1
#
_entry.id   AF-A0A0Q9LK61-F1
#
_cell.length_a   1.000
_cell.length_b   1.000
_cell.length_c   1.000
_cell.angle_alpha   90.00
_cell.angle_beta   90.00
_cell.angle_gamma   90.00
#
_symmetry.space_group_name_H-M   'P 1'
#
loop_
_entity.id
_entity.type
_entity.pdbx_description
1 polymer ?
#
loop_
_entity_poly.entity_id
_entity_poly.type
_entity_poly.pdbx_seq_one_letter_code
_entity_poly.pdbx_strand_id
1 'polypeptide(L)' 'MSNYYKNKVKWCVICDQGWVVILKEAKSNKLILSCSECESTWEHPNYVHNADKASSTEELLVESDDDEITHWEKYIIKR' A
#
# COMPACT_ATOMS: atom_id res chain seq x y z
N MET A 1 19.04 -4.43 -9.74
CA MET A 1 18.03 -5.36 -9.20
C MET A 1 16.72 -4.62 -9.11
N SER A 2 15.75 -5.03 -9.92
CA SER A 2 14.47 -4.35 -10.11
C SER A 2 13.73 -4.24 -8.78
N ASN A 3 13.54 -3.02 -8.29
CA ASN A 3 12.91 -2.74 -7.01
C ASN A 3 11.38 -2.89 -7.18
N TYR A 4 10.91 -4.13 -7.38
CA TYR A 4 9.53 -4.44 -7.78
C TYR A 4 8.46 -4.03 -6.75
N TYR A 5 8.87 -3.63 -5.55
CA TYR A 5 7.97 -3.21 -4.47
C TYR A 5 8.54 -2.01 -3.71
N LYS A 6 8.65 -0.86 -4.40
CA LYS A 6 8.91 0.43 -3.75
C LYS A 6 7.84 0.66 -2.67
N ASN A 7 8.25 1.16 -1.50
CA ASN A 7 7.35 1.47 -0.38
C ASN A 7 6.51 0.29 0.14
N LYS A 8 7.04 -0.94 0.09
CA LYS A 8 6.39 -2.11 0.69
C LYS A 8 6.30 -2.00 2.20
N VAL A 9 5.14 -2.37 2.74
CA VAL A 9 4.81 -2.24 4.17
C VAL A 9 4.64 -3.59 4.83
N LYS A 10 3.92 -4.51 4.19
CA LYS A 10 3.66 -5.84 4.74
C LYS A 10 3.34 -6.84 3.64
N TRP A 11 3.56 -8.12 3.90
CA TRP A 11 2.98 -9.18 3.10
C TRP A 11 1.46 -9.21 3.27
N CYS A 12 0.72 -9.42 2.17
CA CYS A 12 -0.73 -9.33 2.16
C CYS A 12 -1.38 -10.45 2.98
N VAL A 13 -2.19 -10.08 3.98
CA VAL A 13 -2.91 -11.04 4.84
C VAL A 13 -4.18 -11.60 4.19
N ILE A 14 -4.59 -11.07 3.04
CA ILE A 14 -5.81 -11.51 2.31
C ILE A 14 -5.48 -12.66 1.37
N CYS A 15 -4.56 -12.43 0.44
CA CYS A 15 -4.26 -13.36 -0.65
C CYS A 15 -2.98 -14.18 -0.42
N ASP A 16 -2.14 -13.76 0.54
CA ASP A 16 -0.83 -14.36 0.83
C ASP A 16 0.12 -14.51 -0.39
N GLN A 17 -0.10 -13.73 -1.45
CA GLN A 17 0.64 -13.83 -2.72
C GLN A 17 1.48 -12.58 -3.04
N GLY A 18 1.18 -11.44 -2.43
CA GLY A 18 1.74 -10.14 -2.81
C GLY A 18 2.14 -9.25 -1.65
N TRP A 19 2.89 -8.19 -1.97
CA TRP A 19 3.20 -7.13 -1.02
C TRP A 19 2.10 -6.07 -1.02
N VAL A 20 1.81 -5.57 0.17
CA VAL A 20 1.05 -4.34 0.39
C VAL A 20 2.03 -3.17 0.27
N VAL A 21 1.79 -2.30 -0.70
CA VAL A 21 2.61 -1.13 -1.03
C VAL A 21 1.82 0.16 -0.81
N ILE A 22 2.53 1.25 -0.49
CA ILE A 22 1.92 2.58 -0.39
C ILE A 22 1.75 3.16 -1.80
N LEU A 23 0.53 3.50 -2.14
CA LEU A 23 0.13 4.17 -3.37
C LEU A 23 -0.71 5.40 -3.04
N LYS A 24 -1.10 6.12 -4.08
CA LYS A 24 -1.89 7.34 -3.97
C LYS A 24 -3.08 7.30 -4.91
N GLU A 25 -4.26 7.68 -4.44
CA GLU A 25 -5.45 7.85 -5.27
C GLU A 25 -5.28 9.08 -6.17
N ALA A 26 -5.40 8.90 -7.48
CA ALA A 26 -5.14 9.95 -8.46
C ALA A 26 -6.11 11.14 -8.35
N LYS A 27 -7.38 10.90 -7.96
CA LYS A 27 -8.39 11.98 -7.87
C LYS A 27 -8.36 12.70 -6.53
N SER A 28 -8.34 11.94 -5.43
CA SER A 28 -8.37 12.52 -4.07
C SER A 28 -6.99 12.90 -3.53
N ASN A 29 -5.91 12.51 -4.22
CA ASN A 29 -4.55 12.77 -3.80
C ASN A 29 -4.25 12.20 -2.39
N LYS A 30 -4.98 11.14 -2.00
CA LYS A 30 -4.92 10.49 -0.69
C LYS A 30 -3.98 9.29 -0.76
N LEU A 31 -3.11 9.15 0.24
CA LEU A 31 -2.28 7.95 0.38
C LEU A 31 -3.15 6.78 0.85
N ILE A 32 -2.97 5.65 0.19
CA ILE A 32 -3.59 4.38 0.55
C ILE A 32 -2.56 3.27 0.47
N LEU A 33 -2.90 2.11 0.99
CA LEU A 33 -2.13 0.91 0.80
C LEU A 33 -2.89 -0.03 -0.12
N SER A 34 -2.20 -0.67 -1.06
CA SER A 34 -2.80 -1.63 -1.96
C SER A 34 -1.92 -2.86 -2.11
N CYS A 35 -2.53 -4.03 -2.19
CA CYS A 35 -1.85 -5.26 -2.52
C CYS A 35 -1.55 -5.33 -4.03
N SER A 36 -0.32 -5.73 -4.38
CA SER A 36 0.10 -5.88 -5.78
C SER A 36 -0.61 -6.99 -6.55
N GLU A 37 -1.24 -7.96 -5.87
CA GLU A 37 -1.83 -9.15 -6.51
C GLU A 37 -3.35 -9.15 -6.48
N CYS A 38 -3.96 -8.90 -5.31
CA CYS A 38 -5.41 -8.98 -5.13
C CYS A 38 -6.11 -7.63 -5.05
N GLU A 39 -5.35 -6.53 -5.17
CA GLU A 39 -5.86 -5.16 -5.22
C GLU A 39 -6.66 -4.74 -3.97
N SER A 40 -6.58 -5.53 -2.89
CA SER A 40 -7.16 -5.16 -1.60
C SER A 40 -6.44 -3.95 -1.04
N THR A 41 -7.21 -3.03 -0.49
CA THR A 41 -6.73 -1.73 -0.03
C THR A 41 -6.96 -1.49 1.45
N TRP A 42 -6.12 -0.65 2.03
CA TRP A 42 -6.25 -0.17 3.40
C TRP A 42 -5.99 1.33 3.46
N GLU A 43 -6.75 2.02 4.30
CA GLU A 43 -6.62 3.47 4.46
C GLU A 43 -5.42 3.89 5.32
N HIS A 44 -4.85 2.96 6.11
CA HIS A 44 -3.75 3.27 7.01
C HIS A 44 -2.81 2.07 7.20
N PRO A 45 -1.48 2.26 7.31
CA PRO A 45 -0.52 1.16 7.45
C PRO A 45 -0.77 0.28 8.68
N ASN A 46 -1.30 0.86 9.76
CA ASN A 46 -1.69 0.08 10.93
C ASN A 46 -2.85 -0.90 10.66
N TYR A 47 -3.58 -0.82 9.56
CA TYR A 47 -4.71 -1.72 9.31
C TYR A 47 -4.34 -2.95 8.48
N VAL A 48 -3.16 -2.97 7.86
CA VAL A 48 -2.72 -4.06 6.95
C VAL A 48 -2.51 -5.42 7.64
N HIS A 49 -2.66 -5.49 8.96
CA HIS A 49 -2.67 -6.76 9.70
C HIS A 49 -4.07 -7.32 9.93
N ASN A 50 -5.11 -6.57 9.56
CA ASN A 50 -6.50 -6.94 9.77
C ASN A 50 -7.22 -7.05 8.43
N ALA A 51 -7.67 -8.26 8.11
CA ALA A 51 -8.39 -8.55 6.88
C ALA A 51 -9.76 -7.86 6.83
N ASP A 52 -10.45 -7.71 7.97
CA ASP A 52 -11.77 -7.06 8.07
C ASP A 52 -11.71 -5.55 7.82
N LYS A 53 -10.51 -4.96 7.86
CA LYS A 53 -10.27 -3.55 7.52
C LYS A 53 -9.84 -3.35 6.07
N ALA A 54 -9.69 -4.44 5.32
CA ALA A 54 -9.42 -4.36 3.90
C ALA A 54 -10.69 -3.91 3.17
N SER A 55 -10.50 -3.06 2.18
CA SER A 55 -11.53 -2.65 1.23
C SER A 55 -11.04 -2.93 -0.19
N SER A 56 -11.86 -2.58 -1.16
CA SER A 56 -11.45 -2.42 -2.56
C SER A 56 -11.67 -0.96 -2.93
N THR A 57 -10.89 -0.44 -3.87
CA THR A 57 -11.15 0.86 -4.49
C THR A 57 -11.23 0.69 -6.00
N GLU A 58 -12.14 1.42 -6.63
CA GLU A 58 -12.23 1.53 -8.09
C GLU A 58 -11.45 2.76 -8.60
N GLU A 59 -10.81 3.51 -7.70
CA GLU A 59 -9.99 4.67 -8.03
C GLU A 59 -8.66 4.23 -8.67
N LEU A 60 -8.18 5.03 -9.62
CA LEU A 60 -6.86 4.86 -10.19
C LEU A 60 -5.79 5.16 -9.14
N LEU A 61 -4.93 4.17 -8.89
CA LEU A 61 -3.80 4.29 -7.98
C LEU A 61 -2.53 4.60 -8.76
N VAL A 62 -1.79 5.60 -8.28
CA VAL A 62 -0.50 6.01 -8.82
C VAL A 62 0.59 5.88 -7.77
N GLU A 63 1.84 5.83 -8.22
CA GLU A 63 2.98 5.84 -7.32
C GLU A 63 2.98 7.14 -6.48
N SER A 64 3.18 6.98 -5.17
CA SER A 64 3.34 8.11 -4.26
C SER A 64 4.75 8.71 -4.37
N ASP A 65 4.86 10.02 -4.21
CA ASP A 65 6.15 10.69 -4.13
C ASP A 65 6.83 10.44 -2.77
N ASP A 66 8.17 10.48 -2.74
CA ASP A 66 8.96 10.25 -1.53
C ASP A 66 8.66 11.30 -0.43
N ASP A 67 8.30 12.53 -0.81
CA ASP A 67 7.99 13.60 0.15
C ASP A 67 6.67 13.32 0.91
N GLU A 68 5.66 12.75 0.21
CA GLU A 68 4.34 12.46 0.77
C GLU A 68 4.38 11.28 1.75
N ILE A 69 5.21 10.27 1.47
CA ILE A 69 5.30 9.05 2.30
C ILE A 69 6.20 9.22 3.53
N THR A 70 6.83 10.38 3.73
CA THR A 70 7.69 10.67 4.89
C THR A 70 7.01 10.34 6.22
N HIS A 71 5.71 10.62 6.35
CA HIS A 71 4.91 10.29 7.53
C HIS A 71 4.70 8.78 7.75
N TRP A 72 4.78 7.99 6.68
CA TRP A 72 4.60 6.54 6.69
C TRP A 72 5.91 5.77 6.54
N GLU A 73 7.04 6.46 6.42
CA GLU A 73 8.36 5.85 6.21
C GLU A 73 8.71 4.79 7.27
N LYS A 74 8.29 5.01 8.52
CA LYS A 74 8.49 4.06 9.62
C LYS A 74 7.81 2.69 9.42
N TYR A 75 6.81 2.63 8.55
CA TYR A 75 6.10 1.38 8.21
C TYR A 75 6.71 0.70 6.98
N ILE A 76 7.60 1.38 6.24
CA ILE A 76 8.22 0.84 5.04
C ILE A 76 9.33 -0.13 5.43
N ILE A 77 9.28 -1.34 4.88
CA ILE A 77 10.31 -2.35 5.05
C ILE A 77 11.47 -2.04 4.10
N LYS A 78 12.49 -1.34 4.64
CA LYS A 78 13.78 -1.13 4.00
C LYS A 78 14.60 -2.43 4.13
N ARG A 79 14.89 -3.11 3.02
CA ARG A 79 15.74 -4.31 2.98
C ARG A 79 17.12 -3.93 2.48
#